data_AF-A0A4Q5NRL9-F1
#
_entry.id   AF-A0A4Q5NRL9-F1
#
_cell.length_a   1.000
_cell.length_b   1.000
_cell.length_c   1.000
_cell.angle_alpha   90.00
_cell.angle_beta   90.00
_cell.angle_gamma   90.00
#
_symmetry.space_group_name_H-M   'P 1'
#
loop_
_entity.id
_entity.type
_entity.pdbx_description
1 polymer ?
#
loop_
_entity_poly.entity_id
_entity_poly.type
_entity_poly.pdbx_seq_one_letter_code
_entity_poly.pdbx_strand_id
1 'polypeptide(L)'
;MKNQFLLRAVVLLTPLCGSVACLAAPDGLAPVTLSVAPEAAVKPIQWVSPVQDKNFYVLSLMERTPGVPAVLASDEVLKKLAADYTAKLTAGFNGGQPVATALPTFVWADADVDAAAQALRSLYRGNKTLKNMVDGPLRQSGMYERYRGETGEEMLIKAWRDAAKGMNRLVQVYGLGQAPNYDKIDSPFYDVKSGQYAEITNLIFGTLAEDKSAQQLFFQPTLRVSLQLLDVNRRDEAARFEPMEQKENMAAFKRVSKVDWDKYPYALILVPGQGPEEKEVVLSPKAKLVLSAVARRYKEGKAPFIVVSGGYVHPNQTPYCEATEMKKSLMDDFGVPENAIFIDPHARHTTTNMRNTSRMMFRYGMPTTKTSLITSTAAQIKVIANARFQTRCARELGYQPVKIGKLTSPLDVEFLPLRDSLHLDATDPLDP
;
A
#
# COMPACT_ATOMS: atom_id res chain seq x y z
N MET A 1 29.85 44.32 -58.11
CA MET A 1 29.50 45.64 -58.67
C MET A 1 28.46 46.29 -57.76
N LYS A 2 28.85 47.43 -57.15
CA LYS A 2 28.06 48.50 -56.48
C LYS A 2 27.17 48.12 -55.29
N ASN A 3 27.48 48.52 -54.04
CA ASN A 3 27.42 49.88 -53.41
C ASN A 3 25.97 50.40 -53.33
N GLN A 4 25.49 51.10 -52.29
CA GLN A 4 25.91 51.47 -50.93
C GLN A 4 24.76 52.35 -50.36
N PHE A 5 24.83 52.64 -49.05
CA PHE A 5 24.34 53.81 -48.28
C PHE A 5 23.28 53.49 -47.22
N LEU A 6 23.65 53.39 -45.92
CA LEU A 6 24.03 54.42 -44.92
C LEU A 6 22.86 55.26 -44.40
N LEU A 7 22.63 55.23 -43.08
CA LEU A 7 22.63 56.45 -42.26
C LEU A 7 22.89 56.12 -40.76
N ARG A 8 23.56 57.08 -40.09
CA ARG A 8 24.15 57.06 -38.74
C ARG A 8 23.27 57.78 -37.70
N ALA A 9 23.44 57.46 -36.41
CA ALA A 9 23.51 58.37 -35.24
C ALA A 9 23.84 57.51 -33.98
N VAL A 10 25.04 57.54 -33.37
CA VAL A 10 25.63 58.50 -32.40
C VAL A 10 24.79 58.70 -31.14
N VAL A 11 25.23 58.17 -29.99
CA VAL A 11 25.46 58.90 -28.71
C VAL A 11 26.50 58.14 -27.87
N LEU A 12 27.48 58.89 -27.36
CA LEU A 12 28.54 58.53 -26.43
C LEU A 12 28.33 59.42 -25.19
N LEU A 13 28.33 58.89 -23.96
CA LEU A 13 28.50 59.66 -22.72
C LEU A 13 28.97 58.75 -21.56
N THR A 14 30.25 58.95 -21.26
CA THR A 14 31.10 58.89 -20.04
C THR A 14 30.55 58.47 -18.64
N PRO A 15 31.47 58.17 -17.67
CA PRO A 15 31.35 57.11 -16.66
C PRO A 15 30.94 57.60 -15.26
N LEU A 16 30.57 56.64 -14.38
CA LEU A 16 30.56 56.85 -12.94
C LEU A 16 31.33 55.72 -12.22
N CYS A 17 32.43 56.13 -11.58
CA CYS A 17 33.10 55.40 -10.51
C CYS A 17 32.16 55.22 -9.31
N GLY A 18 32.19 54.05 -8.68
CA GLY A 18 31.49 53.80 -7.43
C GLY A 18 31.80 52.42 -6.83
N SER A 19 32.87 52.38 -6.03
CA SER A 19 32.98 51.59 -4.78
C SER A 19 32.76 50.07 -4.84
N VAL A 20 33.87 49.32 -4.81
CA VAL A 20 33.91 47.91 -4.44
C VAL A 20 33.61 47.78 -2.95
N ALA A 21 32.44 47.25 -2.59
CA ALA A 21 32.15 46.77 -1.24
C ALA A 21 32.29 45.24 -1.23
N CYS A 22 33.41 44.75 -0.70
CA CYS A 22 33.55 43.36 -0.30
C CYS A 22 32.62 43.08 0.89
N LEU A 23 31.53 42.36 0.65
CA LEU A 23 30.74 41.77 1.72
C LEU A 23 31.39 40.45 2.14
N ALA A 24 31.97 40.46 3.34
CA ALA A 24 32.43 39.27 4.04
C ALA A 24 31.26 38.29 4.23
N ALA A 25 31.50 37.01 3.94
CA ALA A 25 30.57 35.94 4.26
C ALA A 25 30.51 35.78 5.79
N PRO A 26 29.31 35.67 6.39
CA PRO A 26 29.21 35.34 7.80
C PRO A 26 29.58 33.85 8.01
N ASP A 27 30.68 33.64 8.70
CA ASP A 27 31.04 32.37 9.31
C ASP A 27 29.99 31.94 10.35
N GLY A 28 29.72 30.64 10.41
CA GLY A 28 29.19 30.00 11.61
C GLY A 28 27.68 29.74 11.65
N LEU A 29 27.16 28.90 10.75
CA LEU A 29 25.97 28.10 11.06
C LEU A 29 26.45 26.76 11.64
N ALA A 30 26.38 26.63 12.97
CA ALA A 30 26.52 25.34 13.63
C ALA A 30 25.48 24.37 13.04
N PRO A 31 25.84 23.10 12.79
CA PRO A 31 24.87 22.13 12.29
C PRO A 31 23.77 21.96 13.33
N VAL A 32 22.56 22.42 13.00
CA VAL A 32 21.34 22.06 13.72
C VAL A 32 21.17 20.57 13.51
N THR A 33 21.67 19.78 14.46
CA THR A 33 21.29 18.39 14.59
C THR A 33 19.84 18.38 15.07
N LEU A 34 18.91 18.28 14.12
CA LEU A 34 17.55 17.86 14.42
C LEU A 34 17.66 16.46 15.02
N SER A 35 17.69 16.39 16.35
CA SER A 35 17.45 15.17 17.11
C SER A 35 16.01 14.74 16.79
N VAL A 36 15.84 14.00 15.70
CA VAL A 36 14.60 13.28 15.42
C VAL A 36 14.47 12.27 16.54
N ALA A 37 13.49 12.47 17.43
CA ALA A 37 13.17 11.50 18.48
C ALA A 37 13.09 10.11 17.83
N PRO A 38 13.69 9.07 18.44
CA PRO A 38 13.72 7.75 17.84
C PRO A 38 12.31 7.31 17.50
N GLU A 39 12.16 6.99 16.23
CA GLU A 39 10.90 6.75 15.56
C GLU A 39 10.26 5.48 16.16
N ALA A 40 9.11 5.60 16.82
CA ALA A 40 8.52 4.51 17.62
C ALA A 40 8.44 3.18 16.83
N ALA A 41 8.86 2.08 17.44
CA ALA A 41 8.80 0.77 16.78
C ALA A 41 7.35 0.41 16.40
N VAL A 42 7.17 -0.17 15.21
CA VAL A 42 5.86 -0.62 14.72
C VAL A 42 5.87 -2.14 14.72
N LYS A 43 4.81 -2.76 15.25
CA LYS A 43 4.69 -4.22 15.35
C LYS A 43 3.87 -4.80 14.18
N PRO A 44 3.92 -6.12 13.94
CA PRO A 44 2.93 -6.78 13.10
C PRO A 44 1.51 -6.51 13.64
N ILE A 45 0.56 -6.35 12.73
CA ILE A 45 -0.85 -6.15 13.11
C ILE A 45 -1.51 -7.50 13.24
N GLN A 46 -2.30 -7.68 14.29
CA GLN A 46 -3.16 -8.85 14.41
C GLN A 46 -4.39 -8.66 13.52
N TRP A 47 -4.50 -9.49 12.49
CA TRP A 47 -5.63 -9.49 11.58
C TRP A 47 -6.76 -10.38 12.13
N VAL A 48 -7.96 -9.83 12.25
CA VAL A 48 -9.17 -10.57 12.63
C VAL A 48 -10.00 -10.90 11.39
N SER A 49 -10.11 -9.95 10.46
CA SER A 49 -10.70 -10.15 9.13
C SER A 49 -9.74 -9.60 8.09
N PRO A 50 -8.72 -10.37 7.64
CA PRO A 50 -7.57 -9.80 6.95
C PRO A 50 -7.90 -9.02 5.67
N VAL A 51 -8.91 -9.44 4.89
CA VAL A 51 -9.34 -8.67 3.69
C VAL A 51 -9.85 -7.29 4.09
N GLN A 52 -10.72 -7.22 5.10
CA GLN A 52 -11.26 -5.96 5.60
C GLN A 52 -10.19 -5.13 6.30
N ASP A 53 -9.39 -5.74 7.17
CA ASP A 53 -8.46 -5.03 8.04
C ASP A 53 -7.34 -4.38 7.24
N LYS A 54 -6.88 -5.04 6.17
CA LYS A 54 -5.85 -4.51 5.28
C LYS A 54 -6.38 -3.47 4.31
N ASN A 55 -7.66 -3.50 3.94
CA ASN A 55 -8.27 -2.49 3.07
C ASN A 55 -8.82 -1.28 3.84
N PHE A 56 -9.34 -1.50 5.05
CA PHE A 56 -10.18 -0.54 5.79
C PHE A 56 -9.89 -0.61 7.29
N TYR A 57 -8.62 -0.44 7.68
CA TYR A 57 -8.19 -0.59 9.08
C TYR A 57 -8.93 0.35 10.05
N VAL A 58 -9.17 1.61 9.68
CA VAL A 58 -9.94 2.56 10.51
C VAL A 58 -11.36 2.08 10.77
N LEU A 59 -12.04 1.50 9.77
CA LEU A 59 -13.40 0.99 9.91
C LEU A 59 -13.40 -0.24 10.83
N SER A 60 -12.40 -1.10 10.68
CA SER A 60 -12.22 -2.28 11.53
C SER A 60 -12.01 -1.92 13.00
N LEU A 61 -11.25 -0.84 13.28
CA LEU A 61 -11.13 -0.31 14.64
C LEU A 61 -12.44 0.30 15.14
N MET A 62 -13.17 1.02 14.31
CA MET A 62 -14.48 1.57 14.67
C MET A 62 -15.50 0.50 15.06
N GLU A 63 -15.49 -0.65 14.36
CA GLU A 63 -16.37 -1.78 14.64
C GLU A 63 -16.00 -2.54 15.91
N ARG A 64 -14.70 -2.72 16.17
CA ARG A 64 -14.23 -3.71 17.16
C ARG A 64 -13.69 -3.09 18.44
N THR A 65 -13.43 -1.79 18.47
CA THR A 65 -12.97 -1.12 19.69
C THR A 65 -14.13 -1.00 20.67
N PRO A 66 -14.03 -1.57 21.90
CA PRO A 66 -15.13 -1.54 22.86
C PRO A 66 -15.65 -0.12 23.11
N GLY A 67 -16.98 0.04 23.04
CA GLY A 67 -17.67 1.32 23.23
C GLY A 67 -17.69 2.24 22.01
N VAL A 68 -16.77 2.12 21.05
CA VAL A 68 -16.77 2.96 19.83
C VAL A 68 -18.02 2.77 18.98
N PRO A 69 -18.51 1.54 18.69
CA PRO A 69 -19.74 1.35 17.93
C PRO A 69 -20.95 2.09 18.52
N ALA A 70 -21.10 2.05 19.85
CA ALA A 70 -22.19 2.74 20.54
C ALA A 70 -22.10 4.27 20.42
N VAL A 71 -20.87 4.81 20.47
CA VAL A 71 -20.63 6.25 20.25
C VAL A 71 -21.03 6.66 18.84
N LEU A 72 -20.60 5.89 17.83
CA LEU A 72 -20.92 6.18 16.43
C LEU A 72 -22.43 6.05 16.14
N ALA A 73 -23.08 5.03 16.69
CA ALA A 73 -24.51 4.80 16.49
C ALA A 73 -25.41 5.82 17.22
N SER A 74 -24.85 6.58 18.17
CA SER A 74 -25.58 7.64 18.89
C SER A 74 -25.65 8.97 18.14
N ASP A 75 -24.84 9.16 17.11
CA ASP A 75 -24.85 10.38 16.30
C ASP A 75 -25.98 10.34 15.26
N GLU A 76 -26.85 11.35 15.25
CA GLU A 76 -28.03 11.37 14.38
C GLU A 76 -27.69 11.45 12.88
N VAL A 77 -26.56 12.08 12.51
CA VAL A 77 -26.12 12.13 11.10
C VAL A 77 -25.65 10.75 10.67
N LEU A 78 -24.79 10.10 11.46
CA LEU A 78 -24.29 8.76 11.16
C LEU A 78 -25.42 7.72 11.17
N LYS A 79 -26.34 7.82 12.13
CA LYS A 79 -27.52 6.96 12.20
C LYS A 79 -28.43 7.11 10.98
N LYS A 80 -28.65 8.34 10.51
CA LYS A 80 -29.39 8.59 9.27
C LYS A 80 -28.68 7.96 8.06
N LEU A 81 -27.37 8.16 7.93
CA LEU A 81 -26.58 7.54 6.86
C LEU A 81 -26.66 6.00 6.90
N ALA A 82 -26.59 5.40 8.08
CA ALA A 82 -26.77 3.96 8.25
C ALA A 82 -28.14 3.49 7.74
N ALA A 83 -29.21 4.21 8.10
CA ALA A 83 -30.57 3.90 7.65
C ALA A 83 -30.73 4.07 6.13
N ASP A 84 -30.22 5.18 5.56
CA ASP A 84 -30.31 5.48 4.13
C ASP A 84 -29.60 4.41 3.30
N TYR A 85 -28.39 4.01 3.69
CA TYR A 85 -27.62 3.01 2.96
C TYR A 85 -28.14 1.58 3.18
N THR A 86 -28.75 1.29 4.33
CA THR A 86 -29.48 0.04 4.56
C THR A 86 -30.71 -0.07 3.66
N ALA A 87 -31.45 1.04 3.47
CA ALA A 87 -32.59 1.06 2.58
C ALA A 87 -32.20 0.77 1.12
N LYS A 88 -31.00 1.20 0.68
CA LYS A 88 -30.46 0.87 -0.65
C LYS A 88 -30.29 -0.64 -0.87
N LEU A 89 -29.88 -1.40 0.16
CA LEU A 89 -29.78 -2.87 0.07
C LEU A 89 -31.16 -3.49 -0.17
N THR A 90 -32.16 -3.05 0.60
CA THR A 90 -33.54 -3.56 0.47
C THR A 90 -34.12 -3.23 -0.91
N ALA A 91 -33.90 -2.00 -1.39
CA ALA A 91 -34.33 -1.58 -2.72
C ALA A 91 -33.62 -2.34 -3.85
N GLY A 92 -32.34 -2.70 -3.65
CA GLY A 92 -31.54 -3.41 -4.64
C GLY A 92 -31.97 -4.85 -4.91
N PHE A 93 -32.57 -5.53 -3.93
CA PHE A 93 -33.02 -6.93 -4.06
C PHE A 93 -34.37 -7.08 -4.81
N ASN A 94 -35.18 -6.01 -4.89
CA ASN A 94 -36.45 -5.89 -5.63
C ASN A 94 -37.19 -7.22 -5.95
N GLY A 95 -37.67 -7.93 -4.93
CA GLY A 95 -38.46 -9.15 -5.12
C GLY A 95 -37.71 -10.29 -5.84
N GLY A 96 -36.38 -10.32 -5.74
CA GLY A 96 -35.52 -11.30 -6.39
C GLY A 96 -35.11 -10.96 -7.82
N GLN A 97 -35.46 -9.78 -8.35
CA GLN A 97 -35.09 -9.35 -9.70
C GLN A 97 -33.93 -8.34 -9.67
N PRO A 98 -32.86 -8.53 -10.47
CA PRO A 98 -31.74 -7.60 -10.51
C PRO A 98 -32.17 -6.16 -10.86
N VAL A 99 -31.69 -5.20 -10.07
CA VAL A 99 -31.89 -3.77 -10.33
C VAL A 99 -30.59 -3.15 -10.82
N ALA A 100 -30.51 -2.87 -12.12
CA ALA A 100 -29.30 -2.31 -12.74
C ALA A 100 -28.83 -0.98 -12.10
N THR A 101 -29.75 -0.22 -11.50
CA THR A 101 -29.47 1.05 -10.84
C THR A 101 -29.04 0.92 -9.38
N ALA A 102 -29.05 -0.28 -8.79
CA ALA A 102 -28.76 -0.46 -7.36
C ALA A 102 -27.28 -0.26 -7.01
N LEU A 103 -26.35 -0.92 -7.72
CA LEU A 103 -24.91 -0.81 -7.47
C LEU A 103 -24.38 0.64 -7.48
N PRO A 104 -24.75 1.50 -8.44
CA PRO A 104 -24.34 2.91 -8.44
C PRO A 104 -24.68 3.66 -7.14
N THR A 105 -25.75 3.30 -6.42
CA THR A 105 -26.16 3.99 -5.19
C THR A 105 -25.23 3.75 -3.99
N PHE A 106 -24.35 2.74 -4.09
CA PHE A 106 -23.34 2.43 -3.07
C PHE A 106 -22.02 3.19 -3.26
N VAL A 107 -21.86 3.89 -4.38
CA VAL A 107 -20.80 4.90 -4.51
C VAL A 107 -21.18 6.07 -3.59
N TRP A 108 -20.37 6.31 -2.56
CA TRP A 108 -20.54 7.44 -1.65
C TRP A 108 -20.47 8.75 -2.41
N ALA A 109 -21.51 9.57 -2.23
CA ALA A 109 -21.53 10.94 -2.70
C ALA A 109 -20.64 11.81 -1.82
N ASP A 110 -19.98 12.83 -2.40
CA ASP A 110 -19.09 13.72 -1.66
C ASP A 110 -19.78 14.38 -0.45
N ALA A 111 -21.06 14.75 -0.60
CA ALA A 111 -21.87 15.31 0.48
C ALA A 111 -22.03 14.35 1.67
N ASP A 112 -22.23 13.06 1.42
CA ASP A 112 -22.36 12.04 2.47
C ASP A 112 -21.01 11.74 3.14
N VAL A 113 -19.93 11.71 2.35
CA VAL A 113 -18.55 11.58 2.88
C VAL A 113 -18.22 12.75 3.80
N ASP A 114 -18.57 13.97 3.39
CA ASP A 114 -18.35 15.20 4.15
C ASP A 114 -19.22 15.25 5.42
N ALA A 115 -20.49 14.86 5.34
CA ALA A 115 -21.38 14.77 6.48
C ALA A 115 -20.83 13.80 7.54
N ALA A 116 -20.42 12.60 7.12
CA ALA A 116 -19.79 11.62 8.01
C ALA A 116 -18.48 12.16 8.60
N ALA A 117 -17.64 12.83 7.80
CA ALA A 117 -16.40 13.43 8.29
C ALA A 117 -16.63 14.47 9.39
N GLN A 118 -17.66 15.32 9.24
CA GLN A 118 -17.98 16.35 10.24
C GLN A 118 -18.60 15.75 11.52
N ALA A 119 -19.41 14.70 11.39
CA ALA A 119 -19.92 13.97 12.55
C ALA A 119 -18.77 13.30 13.31
N LEU A 120 -17.86 12.58 12.62
CA LEU A 120 -16.67 11.98 13.20
C LEU A 120 -15.77 13.00 13.90
N ARG A 121 -15.58 14.18 13.30
CA ARG A 121 -14.85 15.30 13.90
C ARG A 121 -15.46 15.71 15.24
N SER A 122 -16.78 15.91 15.26
CA SER A 122 -17.51 16.34 16.46
C SER A 122 -17.46 15.27 17.56
N LEU A 123 -17.66 14.00 17.20
CA LEU A 123 -17.54 12.87 18.12
C LEU A 123 -16.13 12.73 18.70
N TYR A 124 -15.09 12.89 17.88
CA TYR A 124 -13.70 12.81 18.35
C TYR A 124 -13.40 13.88 19.41
N ARG A 125 -13.91 15.11 19.23
CA ARG A 125 -13.75 16.20 20.21
C ARG A 125 -14.50 15.94 21.51
N GLY A 126 -15.70 15.36 21.44
CA GLY A 126 -16.59 15.17 22.58
C GLY A 126 -16.47 13.83 23.30
N ASN A 127 -15.84 12.82 22.70
CA ASN A 127 -15.87 11.44 23.20
C ASN A 127 -14.47 10.86 23.46
N LYS A 128 -14.17 10.59 24.73
CA LYS A 128 -12.88 10.03 25.16
C LYS A 128 -12.61 8.64 24.59
N THR A 129 -13.63 7.80 24.41
CA THR A 129 -13.47 6.45 23.86
C THR A 129 -12.99 6.50 22.42
N LEU A 130 -13.64 7.31 21.57
CA LEU A 130 -13.22 7.50 20.18
C LEU A 130 -11.83 8.17 20.11
N LYS A 131 -11.58 9.18 20.95
CA LYS A 131 -10.26 9.83 21.03
C LYS A 131 -9.15 8.83 21.36
N ASN A 132 -9.37 7.97 22.35
CA ASN A 132 -8.39 6.95 22.76
C ASN A 132 -8.12 5.92 21.65
N MET A 133 -9.14 5.52 20.88
CA MET A 133 -8.97 4.63 19.72
C MET A 133 -8.05 5.26 18.66
N VAL A 134 -8.26 6.54 18.37
CA VAL A 134 -7.55 7.30 17.34
C VAL A 134 -6.12 7.61 17.76
N ASP A 135 -5.94 8.22 18.94
CA ASP A 135 -4.62 8.64 19.45
C ASP A 135 -3.76 7.44 19.91
N GLY A 136 -4.41 6.31 20.21
CA GLY A 136 -3.76 5.05 20.57
C GLY A 136 -3.68 4.08 19.39
N PRO A 137 -4.51 3.01 19.34
CA PRO A 137 -4.39 1.93 18.36
C PRO A 137 -4.27 2.36 16.89
N LEU A 138 -5.06 3.34 16.43
CA LEU A 138 -5.00 3.80 15.04
C LEU A 138 -3.63 4.41 14.72
N ARG A 139 -3.19 5.39 15.52
CA ARG A 139 -1.90 6.07 15.33
C ARG A 139 -0.70 5.13 15.53
N GLN A 140 -0.75 4.25 16.53
CA GLN A 140 0.34 3.33 16.85
C GLN A 140 0.50 2.21 15.82
N SER A 141 -0.55 1.89 15.06
CA SER A 141 -0.50 0.83 14.02
C SER A 141 0.45 1.12 12.85
N GLY A 142 0.75 2.41 12.60
CA GLY A 142 1.46 2.87 11.42
C GLY A 142 0.64 2.80 10.12
N MET A 143 -0.61 2.31 10.14
CA MET A 143 -1.43 2.14 8.93
C MET A 143 -1.77 3.48 8.24
N TYR A 144 -1.69 4.60 8.96
CA TYR A 144 -1.90 5.94 8.43
C TYR A 144 -0.65 6.80 8.58
N GLU A 145 0.52 6.22 8.26
CA GLU A 145 1.84 6.81 8.51
C GLU A 145 2.01 8.23 7.96
N ARG A 146 1.51 8.47 6.74
CA ARG A 146 1.58 9.79 6.10
C ARG A 146 0.81 10.89 6.84
N TYR A 147 -0.06 10.50 7.78
CA TYR A 147 -0.82 11.41 8.65
C TYR A 147 -0.27 11.43 10.08
N ARG A 148 0.89 10.80 10.36
CA ARG A 148 1.47 10.74 11.71
C ARG A 148 1.69 12.12 12.34
N GLY A 149 2.05 13.12 11.53
CA GLY A 149 2.25 14.50 12.01
C GLY A 149 0.95 15.27 12.30
N GLU A 150 -0.19 14.74 11.86
CA GLU A 150 -1.49 15.39 12.01
C GLU A 150 -2.06 15.19 13.41
N THR A 151 -2.98 16.08 13.82
CA THR A 151 -3.80 15.88 15.01
C THR A 151 -4.63 14.59 14.89
N GLY A 152 -5.06 14.00 16.01
CA GLY A 152 -5.92 12.80 15.97
C GLY A 152 -7.21 13.04 15.18
N GLU A 153 -7.78 14.23 15.29
CA GLU A 153 -8.95 14.64 14.54
C GLU A 153 -8.72 14.57 13.02
N GLU A 154 -7.66 15.21 12.53
CA GLU A 154 -7.35 15.25 11.11
C GLU A 154 -6.93 13.87 10.58
N MET A 155 -6.21 13.08 11.39
CA MET A 155 -5.91 11.69 11.06
C MET A 155 -7.18 10.84 10.88
N LEU A 156 -8.15 10.96 11.81
CA LEU A 156 -9.42 10.23 11.73
C LEU A 156 -10.18 10.57 10.46
N ILE A 157 -10.27 11.86 10.13
CA ILE A 157 -11.03 12.35 8.98
C ILE A 157 -10.38 11.92 7.67
N LYS A 158 -9.05 12.06 7.55
CA LYS A 158 -8.33 11.62 6.36
C LYS A 158 -8.42 10.10 6.19
N ALA A 159 -8.27 9.33 7.28
CA ALA A 159 -8.45 7.88 7.25
C ALA A 159 -9.86 7.45 6.82
N TRP A 160 -10.91 8.13 7.29
CA TRP A 160 -12.29 7.91 6.83
C TRP A 160 -12.43 8.19 5.33
N ARG A 161 -11.89 9.31 4.84
CA ARG A 161 -11.97 9.67 3.42
C ARG A 161 -11.24 8.67 2.53
N ASP A 162 -10.08 8.18 2.96
CA ASP A 162 -9.36 7.10 2.26
C ASP A 162 -10.21 5.83 2.19
N ALA A 163 -10.83 5.44 3.31
CA ALA A 163 -11.71 4.27 3.35
C ALA A 163 -12.94 4.41 2.45
N ALA A 164 -13.61 5.57 2.47
CA ALA A 164 -14.74 5.86 1.59
C ALA A 164 -14.33 5.83 0.11
N LYS A 165 -13.18 6.41 -0.23
CA LYS A 165 -12.61 6.36 -1.58
C LYS A 165 -12.30 4.93 -2.02
N GLY A 166 -11.75 4.11 -1.12
CA GLY A 166 -11.48 2.69 -1.38
C GLY A 166 -12.76 1.88 -1.63
N MET A 167 -13.78 2.05 -0.80
CA MET A 167 -15.10 1.44 -1.02
C MET A 167 -15.70 1.86 -2.37
N ASN A 168 -15.64 3.16 -2.70
CA ASN A 168 -16.08 3.66 -4.01
C ASN A 168 -15.31 3.00 -5.15
N ARG A 169 -13.99 2.88 -5.02
CA ARG A 169 -13.15 2.22 -6.04
C ARG A 169 -13.54 0.76 -6.24
N LEU A 170 -13.86 0.03 -5.16
CA LEU A 170 -14.34 -1.35 -5.24
C LEU A 170 -15.67 -1.47 -5.98
N VAL A 171 -16.65 -0.63 -5.63
CA VAL A 171 -17.95 -0.61 -6.32
C VAL A 171 -17.76 -0.25 -7.80
N GLN A 172 -16.94 0.74 -8.10
CA GLN A 172 -16.67 1.18 -9.47
C GLN A 172 -16.01 0.11 -10.32
N VAL A 173 -14.99 -0.58 -9.81
CA VAL A 173 -14.25 -1.60 -10.58
C VAL A 173 -15.05 -2.90 -10.65
N TYR A 174 -15.38 -3.47 -9.50
CA TYR A 174 -15.96 -4.82 -9.42
C TYR A 174 -17.49 -4.82 -9.52
N GLY A 175 -18.15 -3.70 -9.27
CA GLY A 175 -19.59 -3.57 -9.49
C GLY A 175 -19.95 -3.00 -10.86
N LEU A 176 -19.28 -1.91 -11.26
CA LEU A 176 -19.67 -1.11 -12.44
C LEU A 176 -18.76 -1.31 -13.67
N GLY A 177 -17.67 -2.05 -13.55
CA GLY A 177 -16.77 -2.36 -14.65
C GLY A 177 -15.86 -1.23 -15.09
N GLN A 178 -15.56 -0.28 -14.21
CA GLN A 178 -14.48 0.68 -14.46
C GLN A 178 -13.12 -0.04 -14.47
N ALA A 179 -12.20 0.43 -15.31
CA ALA A 179 -10.86 -0.13 -15.36
C ALA A 179 -10.15 0.03 -13.99
N PRO A 180 -9.53 -1.04 -13.46
CA PRO A 180 -8.65 -0.94 -12.29
C PRO A 180 -7.35 -0.20 -12.67
N ASN A 181 -6.47 0.03 -11.69
CA ASN A 181 -5.19 0.71 -11.95
C ASN A 181 -4.32 -0.10 -12.92
N TYR A 182 -4.44 -1.43 -12.87
CA TYR A 182 -3.72 -2.37 -13.74
C TYR A 182 -4.68 -3.38 -14.34
N ASP A 183 -5.37 -2.99 -15.41
CA ASP A 183 -6.37 -3.78 -16.14
C ASP A 183 -6.00 -5.26 -16.35
N LYS A 184 -4.77 -5.56 -16.75
CA LYS A 184 -4.36 -6.93 -17.08
C LYS A 184 -4.35 -7.90 -15.91
N ILE A 185 -4.21 -7.41 -14.69
CA ILE A 185 -4.01 -8.26 -13.49
C ILE A 185 -5.02 -7.97 -12.38
N ASP A 186 -5.73 -6.83 -12.48
CA ASP A 186 -6.65 -6.39 -11.44
C ASP A 186 -8.11 -6.46 -11.87
N SER A 187 -8.40 -6.84 -13.11
CA SER A 187 -9.78 -6.83 -13.62
C SER A 187 -10.69 -7.82 -12.89
N PRO A 188 -12.00 -7.56 -12.80
CA PRO A 188 -12.99 -8.51 -12.28
C PRO A 188 -12.87 -9.89 -12.93
N PHE A 189 -13.27 -10.94 -12.20
CA PHE A 189 -13.22 -12.31 -12.71
C PHE A 189 -14.32 -12.58 -13.74
N TYR A 190 -15.51 -12.05 -13.48
CA TYR A 190 -16.66 -12.17 -14.36
C TYR A 190 -16.83 -10.92 -15.23
N ASP A 191 -17.52 -11.08 -16.36
CA ASP A 191 -18.05 -9.93 -17.07
C ASP A 191 -19.16 -9.28 -16.23
N VAL A 192 -18.83 -8.13 -15.66
CA VAL A 192 -19.72 -7.33 -14.79
C VAL A 192 -20.99 -6.85 -15.48
N LYS A 193 -21.06 -6.91 -16.82
CA LYS A 193 -22.24 -6.54 -17.61
C LYS A 193 -23.12 -7.73 -17.97
N SER A 194 -22.72 -8.95 -17.61
CA SER A 194 -23.46 -10.17 -17.92
C SER A 194 -24.71 -10.32 -17.05
N GLY A 195 -25.74 -11.01 -17.57
CA GLY A 195 -26.94 -11.35 -16.80
C GLY A 195 -26.62 -12.19 -15.56
N GLN A 196 -25.67 -13.14 -15.68
CA GLN A 196 -25.18 -13.95 -14.56
C GLN A 196 -24.63 -13.07 -13.43
N TYR A 197 -23.87 -12.03 -13.76
CA TYR A 197 -23.32 -11.13 -12.75
C TYR A 197 -24.40 -10.24 -12.11
N ALA A 198 -25.42 -9.85 -12.88
CA ALA A 198 -26.59 -9.14 -12.35
C ALA A 198 -27.35 -10.01 -11.32
N GLU A 199 -27.50 -11.30 -11.57
CA GLU A 199 -28.09 -12.25 -10.60
C GLU A 199 -27.24 -12.37 -9.32
N ILE A 200 -25.91 -12.49 -9.45
CA ILE A 200 -24.99 -12.55 -8.30
C ILE A 200 -25.13 -11.29 -7.44
N THR A 201 -25.10 -10.11 -8.05
CA THR A 201 -25.20 -8.84 -7.30
C THR A 201 -26.57 -8.65 -6.66
N ASN A 202 -27.65 -9.13 -7.30
CA ASN A 202 -28.96 -9.18 -6.69
C ASN A 202 -29.00 -10.07 -5.43
N LEU A 203 -28.37 -11.25 -5.49
CA LEU A 203 -28.25 -12.15 -4.34
C LEU A 203 -27.41 -11.55 -3.20
N ILE A 204 -26.35 -10.80 -3.53
CA ILE A 204 -25.59 -10.02 -2.53
C ILE A 204 -26.55 -9.08 -1.80
N PHE A 205 -27.37 -8.30 -2.51
CA PHE A 205 -28.30 -7.36 -1.87
C PHE A 205 -29.33 -8.06 -0.99
N GLY A 206 -29.95 -9.15 -1.46
CA GLY A 206 -30.91 -9.92 -0.67
C GLY A 206 -30.30 -10.48 0.61
N THR A 207 -29.16 -11.17 0.47
CA THR A 207 -28.44 -11.78 1.60
C THR A 207 -28.03 -10.74 2.63
N LEU A 208 -27.48 -9.60 2.18
CA LEU A 208 -27.09 -8.54 3.09
C LEU A 208 -28.31 -7.90 3.75
N ALA A 209 -29.40 -7.63 3.02
CA ALA A 209 -30.60 -6.98 3.56
C ALA A 209 -31.30 -7.77 4.69
N GLU A 210 -31.16 -9.09 4.73
CA GLU A 210 -31.67 -9.93 5.81
C GLU A 210 -30.90 -9.76 7.13
N ASP A 211 -29.59 -9.50 7.06
CA ASP A 211 -28.73 -9.33 8.23
C ASP A 211 -28.64 -7.86 8.67
N LYS A 212 -29.77 -7.37 9.20
CA LYS A 212 -29.90 -6.01 9.77
C LYS A 212 -29.04 -5.79 11.01
N SER A 213 -28.74 -6.84 11.76
CA SER A 213 -27.87 -6.77 12.94
C SER A 213 -26.45 -6.34 12.60
N ALA A 214 -25.96 -6.64 11.39
CA ALA A 214 -24.64 -6.23 10.93
C ALA A 214 -24.65 -4.95 10.06
N GLN A 215 -25.62 -4.05 10.28
CA GLN A 215 -25.78 -2.77 9.55
C GLN A 215 -26.03 -1.58 10.50
N GLN A 216 -25.44 -1.63 11.70
CA GLN A 216 -25.64 -0.63 12.75
C GLN A 216 -24.80 0.63 12.53
N LEU A 217 -23.67 0.54 11.84
CA LEU A 217 -22.78 1.66 11.58
C LEU A 217 -22.94 2.19 10.15
N PHE A 218 -22.81 3.50 9.99
CA PHE A 218 -23.07 4.22 8.73
C PHE A 218 -22.31 3.71 7.50
N PHE A 219 -21.13 3.11 7.69
CA PHE A 219 -20.33 2.56 6.60
C PHE A 219 -20.60 1.08 6.31
N GLN A 220 -21.25 0.35 7.21
CA GLN A 220 -21.37 -1.12 7.13
C GLN A 220 -22.10 -1.62 5.89
N PRO A 221 -23.23 -1.01 5.45
CA PRO A 221 -23.89 -1.47 4.23
C PRO A 221 -22.95 -1.45 3.02
N THR A 222 -22.24 -0.33 2.79
CA THR A 222 -21.30 -0.21 1.67
C THR A 222 -20.08 -1.09 1.86
N LEU A 223 -19.50 -1.14 3.07
CA LEU A 223 -18.34 -1.98 3.37
C LEU A 223 -18.64 -3.45 3.03
N ARG A 224 -19.80 -3.96 3.44
CA ARG A 224 -20.21 -5.34 3.18
C ARG A 224 -20.43 -5.60 1.70
N VAL A 225 -21.06 -4.68 0.96
CA VAL A 225 -21.17 -4.77 -0.50
C VAL A 225 -19.78 -4.81 -1.14
N SER A 226 -18.87 -3.92 -0.75
CA SER A 226 -17.51 -3.87 -1.27
C SER A 226 -16.72 -5.15 -1.02
N LEU A 227 -16.83 -5.74 0.18
CA LEU A 227 -16.18 -7.01 0.52
C LEU A 227 -16.79 -8.20 -0.23
N GLN A 228 -18.12 -8.22 -0.39
CA GLN A 228 -18.80 -9.25 -1.20
C GLN A 228 -18.41 -9.16 -2.68
N LEU A 229 -18.26 -7.95 -3.22
CA LEU A 229 -17.77 -7.77 -4.60
C LEU A 229 -16.35 -8.31 -4.78
N LEU A 230 -15.45 -8.14 -3.79
CA LEU A 230 -14.14 -8.78 -3.83
C LEU A 230 -14.27 -10.30 -3.78
N ASP A 231 -15.05 -10.83 -2.84
CA ASP A 231 -15.22 -12.27 -2.63
C ASP A 231 -15.76 -12.99 -3.87
N VAL A 232 -16.86 -12.50 -4.46
CA VAL A 232 -17.44 -13.13 -5.66
C VAL A 232 -16.49 -13.04 -6.87
N ASN A 233 -15.63 -12.03 -6.93
CA ASN A 233 -14.58 -11.94 -7.95
C ASN A 233 -13.31 -12.72 -7.62
N ARG A 234 -13.29 -13.45 -6.50
CA ARG A 234 -12.13 -14.22 -5.99
C ARG A 234 -10.92 -13.33 -5.72
N ARG A 235 -11.18 -12.14 -5.15
CA ARG A 235 -10.18 -11.08 -4.93
C ARG A 235 -9.79 -10.89 -3.48
N ASP A 236 -9.49 -12.01 -2.84
CA ASP A 236 -9.00 -12.09 -1.47
C ASP A 236 -7.47 -11.98 -1.37
N GLU A 237 -6.76 -11.60 -2.45
CA GLU A 237 -5.28 -11.60 -2.53
C GLU A 237 -4.61 -10.92 -1.34
N ALA A 238 -5.16 -9.80 -0.87
CA ALA A 238 -4.62 -9.04 0.26
C ALA A 238 -4.51 -9.89 1.54
N ALA A 239 -5.30 -10.95 1.69
CA ALA A 239 -5.43 -11.74 2.90
C ALA A 239 -4.82 -13.15 2.84
N ARG A 240 -4.58 -13.71 1.65
CA ARG A 240 -4.35 -15.16 1.43
C ARG A 240 -3.27 -15.77 2.33
N PHE A 241 -2.25 -15.01 2.72
CA PHE A 241 -1.12 -15.50 3.51
C PHE A 241 -1.08 -15.01 4.96
N GLU A 242 -2.06 -14.21 5.39
CA GLU A 242 -2.05 -13.63 6.72
C GLU A 242 -2.48 -14.63 7.81
N PRO A 243 -1.98 -14.53 9.05
CA PRO A 243 -0.81 -13.74 9.48
C PRO A 243 0.52 -14.40 9.05
N MET A 244 1.32 -13.68 8.25
CA MET A 244 2.55 -14.26 7.66
C MET A 244 3.61 -14.60 8.71
N GLU A 245 3.76 -13.78 9.75
CA GLU A 245 4.77 -13.95 10.80
C GLU A 245 4.53 -15.16 11.70
N GLN A 246 3.34 -15.75 11.63
CA GLN A 246 2.96 -16.99 12.34
C GLN A 246 2.90 -18.20 11.40
N LYS A 247 3.02 -17.98 10.09
CA LYS A 247 2.96 -18.99 9.03
C LYS A 247 4.26 -18.97 8.21
N GLU A 248 4.19 -18.52 6.96
CA GLU A 248 5.24 -18.74 5.96
C GLU A 248 6.54 -17.98 6.25
N ASN A 249 6.45 -16.92 7.05
CA ASN A 249 7.59 -16.13 7.52
C ASN A 249 8.02 -16.49 8.94
N MET A 250 7.36 -17.42 9.63
CA MET A 250 7.60 -17.71 11.06
C MET A 250 9.06 -18.09 11.36
N ALA A 251 9.67 -18.96 10.54
CA ALA A 251 11.04 -19.42 10.77
C ALA A 251 12.05 -18.27 10.71
N ALA A 252 11.94 -17.42 9.69
CA ALA A 252 12.81 -16.26 9.53
C ALA A 252 12.50 -15.16 10.55
N PHE A 253 11.22 -14.92 10.85
CA PHE A 253 10.77 -13.95 11.86
C PHE A 253 11.34 -14.26 13.25
N LYS A 254 11.29 -15.53 13.69
CA LYS A 254 11.90 -15.98 14.96
C LYS A 254 13.42 -15.81 15.02
N ARG A 255 14.09 -15.71 13.87
CA ARG A 255 15.55 -15.52 13.78
C ARG A 255 15.94 -14.05 13.87
N VAL A 256 15.08 -13.10 13.50
CA VAL A 256 15.39 -11.65 13.44
C VAL A 256 16.03 -11.14 14.74
N SER A 257 15.45 -11.47 15.90
CA SER A 257 15.97 -11.04 17.22
C SER A 257 17.28 -11.72 17.64
N LYS A 258 17.73 -12.74 16.92
CA LYS A 258 18.94 -13.53 17.19
C LYS A 258 20.10 -13.17 16.26
N VAL A 259 19.87 -12.29 15.28
CA VAL A 259 20.90 -11.90 14.32
C VAL A 259 21.85 -10.89 14.95
N ASP A 260 23.13 -11.21 14.86
CA ASP A 260 24.21 -10.25 15.05
C ASP A 260 24.40 -9.45 13.76
N TRP A 261 23.76 -8.29 13.71
CA TRP A 261 23.63 -7.46 12.51
C TRP A 261 24.95 -6.84 12.04
N ASP A 262 25.98 -6.80 12.89
CA ASP A 262 27.28 -6.20 12.55
C ASP A 262 28.17 -7.15 11.75
N LYS A 263 27.85 -8.45 11.73
CA LYS A 263 28.51 -9.45 10.88
C LYS A 263 28.14 -9.34 9.40
N TYR A 264 27.11 -8.57 9.07
CA TYR A 264 26.57 -8.48 7.72
C TYR A 264 26.66 -7.05 7.18
N PRO A 265 27.17 -6.85 5.95
CA PRO A 265 27.21 -5.52 5.34
C PRO A 265 25.81 -5.00 5.00
N TYR A 266 24.83 -5.88 4.79
CA TYR A 266 23.47 -5.54 4.44
C TYR A 266 22.44 -6.17 5.38
N ALA A 267 21.31 -5.49 5.61
CA ALA A 267 20.22 -6.00 6.45
C ALA A 267 19.46 -7.14 5.76
N LEU A 268 19.16 -7.02 4.47
CA LEU A 268 18.54 -8.10 3.69
C LEU A 268 18.88 -7.98 2.20
N ILE A 269 18.57 -9.05 1.45
CA ILE A 269 18.54 -9.06 -0.01
C ILE A 269 17.09 -9.21 -0.48
N LEU A 270 16.55 -8.19 -1.14
CA LEU A 270 15.25 -8.22 -1.82
C LEU A 270 15.41 -8.80 -3.23
N VAL A 271 14.55 -9.76 -3.56
CA VAL A 271 14.42 -10.38 -4.87
C VAL A 271 13.01 -10.09 -5.41
N PRO A 272 12.86 -9.10 -6.31
CA PRO A 272 11.62 -8.87 -7.00
C PRO A 272 11.22 -10.06 -7.88
N GLY A 273 9.91 -10.32 -7.92
CA GLY A 273 9.27 -11.33 -8.73
C GLY A 273 9.58 -11.19 -10.23
N GLN A 274 9.62 -12.34 -10.89
CA GLN A 274 9.90 -12.51 -12.32
C GLN A 274 8.91 -13.55 -12.85
N GLY A 275 7.64 -13.17 -12.89
CA GLY A 275 6.53 -14.01 -13.32
C GLY A 275 6.78 -14.73 -14.65
N PRO A 276 6.30 -15.97 -14.79
CA PRO A 276 6.31 -16.68 -16.06
C PRO A 276 5.36 -16.01 -17.06
N GLU A 277 5.70 -16.03 -18.35
CA GLU A 277 4.77 -15.63 -19.42
C GLU A 277 3.74 -16.74 -19.69
N GLU A 278 4.13 -17.99 -19.44
CA GLU A 278 3.35 -19.20 -19.76
C GLU A 278 2.65 -19.74 -18.51
N LYS A 279 1.38 -20.14 -18.64
CA LYS A 279 0.53 -20.56 -17.51
C LYS A 279 1.04 -21.81 -16.77
N GLU A 280 1.72 -22.70 -17.49
CA GLU A 280 2.21 -23.98 -16.96
C GLU A 280 3.61 -23.89 -16.33
N VAL A 281 4.32 -22.78 -16.56
CA VAL A 281 5.67 -22.60 -16.02
C VAL A 281 5.57 -22.09 -14.60
N VAL A 282 5.90 -22.94 -13.63
CA VAL A 282 5.82 -22.61 -12.19
C VAL A 282 6.83 -21.52 -11.78
N LEU A 283 8.05 -21.56 -12.33
CA LEU A 283 9.11 -20.61 -12.04
C LEU A 283 9.91 -20.31 -13.30
N SER A 284 10.01 -19.04 -13.68
CA SER A 284 10.68 -18.65 -14.93
C SER A 284 12.19 -18.95 -14.90
N PRO A 285 12.83 -19.26 -16.04
CA PRO A 285 14.28 -19.43 -16.11
C PRO A 285 15.05 -18.18 -15.65
N LYS A 286 14.50 -16.99 -15.89
CA LYS A 286 15.04 -15.71 -15.40
C LYS A 286 15.05 -15.68 -13.87
N ALA A 287 13.94 -16.09 -13.23
CA ALA A 287 13.87 -16.19 -11.78
C ALA A 287 14.94 -17.15 -11.24
N LYS A 288 15.07 -18.36 -11.79
CA LYS A 288 16.10 -19.33 -11.35
C LYS A 288 17.53 -18.79 -11.44
N LEU A 289 17.87 -18.07 -12.52
CA LEU A 289 19.19 -17.44 -12.68
C LEU A 289 19.43 -16.33 -11.65
N VAL A 290 18.41 -15.52 -11.35
CA VAL A 290 18.49 -14.49 -10.29
C VAL A 290 18.65 -15.16 -8.92
N LEU A 291 17.87 -16.19 -8.61
CA LEU A 291 17.95 -16.93 -7.34
C LEU A 291 19.33 -17.59 -7.14
N SER A 292 19.94 -18.11 -8.20
CA SER A 292 21.33 -18.60 -8.15
C SER A 292 22.31 -17.52 -7.71
N ALA A 293 22.13 -16.29 -8.22
CA ALA A 293 22.96 -15.15 -7.84
C ALA A 293 22.70 -14.70 -6.40
N VAL A 294 21.43 -14.72 -5.96
CA VAL A 294 21.03 -14.40 -4.57
C VAL A 294 21.60 -15.42 -3.58
N ALA A 295 21.52 -16.71 -3.90
CA ALA A 295 22.06 -17.77 -3.06
C ALA A 295 23.58 -17.63 -2.88
N ARG A 296 24.33 -17.21 -3.91
CA ARG A 296 25.76 -16.88 -3.77
C ARG A 296 25.98 -15.74 -2.79
N ARG A 297 25.24 -14.63 -2.92
CA ARG A 297 25.34 -13.48 -1.98
C ARG A 297 25.03 -13.87 -0.54
N TYR A 298 24.04 -14.72 -0.33
CA TYR A 298 23.74 -15.25 0.99
C TYR A 298 24.89 -16.11 1.54
N LYS A 299 25.44 -17.03 0.74
CA LYS A 299 26.60 -17.87 1.12
C LYS A 299 27.87 -17.07 1.39
N GLU A 300 28.06 -15.94 0.69
CA GLU A 300 29.12 -14.97 0.93
C GLU A 300 28.92 -14.14 2.21
N GLY A 301 27.80 -14.32 2.93
CA GLY A 301 27.51 -13.56 4.16
C GLY A 301 27.14 -12.10 3.90
N LYS A 302 26.61 -11.74 2.72
CA LYS A 302 26.23 -10.35 2.41
C LYS A 302 25.05 -9.86 3.25
N ALA A 303 24.10 -10.73 3.56
CA ALA A 303 22.96 -10.43 4.40
C ALA A 303 22.48 -11.70 5.13
N PRO A 304 21.87 -11.56 6.32
CA PRO A 304 21.31 -12.69 7.07
C PRO A 304 20.00 -13.21 6.48
N PHE A 305 19.31 -12.39 5.69
CA PHE A 305 17.98 -12.67 5.15
C PHE A 305 17.85 -12.37 3.67
N ILE A 306 16.99 -13.14 3.00
CA ILE A 306 16.49 -12.92 1.65
C ILE A 306 14.98 -12.68 1.75
N VAL A 307 14.46 -11.66 1.06
CA VAL A 307 13.03 -11.44 0.87
C VAL A 307 12.72 -11.73 -0.60
N VAL A 308 11.93 -12.76 -0.88
CA VAL A 308 11.40 -13.02 -2.23
C VAL A 308 9.99 -12.43 -2.30
N SER A 309 9.75 -11.55 -3.27
CA SER A 309 8.55 -10.70 -3.30
C SER A 309 7.85 -10.78 -4.66
N GLY A 310 6.60 -11.24 -4.66
CA GLY A 310 5.78 -11.44 -5.87
C GLY A 310 4.55 -12.32 -5.60
N GLY A 311 3.39 -11.86 -6.03
CA GLY A 311 2.09 -12.51 -5.81
C GLY A 311 1.59 -13.37 -6.97
N TYR A 312 0.27 -13.42 -7.13
CA TYR A 312 -0.45 -14.16 -8.17
C TYR A 312 -0.68 -13.29 -9.42
N VAL A 313 0.40 -12.80 -10.03
CA VAL A 313 0.33 -11.68 -10.99
C VAL A 313 0.11 -12.15 -12.43
N HIS A 314 0.98 -13.03 -12.92
CA HIS A 314 1.01 -13.41 -14.33
C HIS A 314 0.99 -14.93 -14.52
N PRO A 315 0.06 -15.45 -15.35
CA PRO A 315 -1.14 -14.76 -15.88
C PRO A 315 -2.09 -14.28 -14.77
N ASN A 316 -3.05 -13.40 -15.09
CA ASN A 316 -4.09 -12.99 -14.14
C ASN A 316 -4.79 -14.22 -13.54
N GLN A 317 -4.92 -14.24 -12.20
CA GLN A 317 -5.44 -15.37 -11.43
C GLN A 317 -4.70 -16.69 -11.66
N THR A 318 -3.40 -16.63 -11.93
CA THR A 318 -2.53 -17.80 -11.84
C THR A 318 -2.71 -18.49 -10.48
N PRO A 319 -2.69 -19.84 -10.42
CA PRO A 319 -2.68 -20.55 -9.14
C PRO A 319 -1.32 -20.50 -8.44
N TYR A 320 -0.28 -19.98 -9.11
CA TYR A 320 1.10 -19.97 -8.59
C TYR A 320 1.47 -18.60 -8.00
N CYS A 321 1.88 -18.59 -6.74
CA CYS A 321 2.46 -17.42 -6.07
C CYS A 321 3.97 -17.38 -6.33
N GLU A 322 4.46 -16.32 -6.99
CA GLU A 322 5.88 -16.20 -7.34
C GLU A 322 6.81 -16.31 -6.12
N ALA A 323 6.48 -15.63 -5.01
CA ALA A 323 7.29 -15.67 -3.79
C ALA A 323 7.36 -17.09 -3.15
N THR A 324 6.27 -17.84 -3.25
CA THR A 324 6.23 -19.23 -2.73
C THR A 324 7.15 -20.13 -3.55
N GLU A 325 7.09 -20.04 -4.87
CA GLU A 325 7.92 -20.85 -5.77
C GLU A 325 9.39 -20.43 -5.72
N MET A 326 9.67 -19.14 -5.54
CA MET A 326 11.03 -18.66 -5.29
C MET A 326 11.61 -19.16 -3.96
N LYS A 327 10.82 -19.18 -2.87
CA LYS A 327 11.26 -19.74 -1.58
C LYS A 327 11.60 -21.23 -1.69
N LYS A 328 10.74 -22.02 -2.35
CA LYS A 328 11.00 -23.44 -2.61
C LYS A 328 12.32 -23.65 -3.37
N SER A 329 12.52 -22.95 -4.49
CA SER A 329 13.77 -23.07 -5.27
C SER A 329 15.01 -22.66 -4.47
N LEU A 330 14.95 -21.60 -3.65
CA LEU A 330 16.06 -21.23 -2.77
C LEU A 330 16.43 -22.34 -1.77
N MET A 331 15.44 -23.05 -1.24
CA MET A 331 15.64 -24.16 -0.32
C MET A 331 16.15 -25.40 -1.04
N ASP A 332 15.41 -25.86 -2.04
CA ASP A 332 15.60 -27.16 -2.67
C ASP A 332 16.81 -27.16 -3.63
N ASP A 333 16.92 -26.13 -4.48
CA ASP A 333 17.97 -26.08 -5.52
C ASP A 333 19.28 -25.46 -5.00
N PHE A 334 19.19 -24.54 -4.03
CA PHE A 334 20.34 -23.73 -3.61
C PHE A 334 20.78 -23.93 -2.16
N GLY A 335 20.01 -24.66 -1.35
CA GLY A 335 20.34 -25.01 0.04
C GLY A 335 20.31 -23.81 0.99
N VAL A 336 19.52 -22.77 0.70
CA VAL A 336 19.30 -21.67 1.63
C VAL A 336 18.32 -22.13 2.71
N PRO A 337 18.65 -22.01 4.01
CA PRO A 337 17.77 -22.49 5.06
C PRO A 337 16.49 -21.64 5.15
N GLU A 338 15.37 -22.28 5.50
CA GLU A 338 14.07 -21.62 5.60
C GLU A 338 14.09 -20.39 6.51
N ASN A 339 14.82 -20.46 7.63
CA ASN A 339 14.96 -19.36 8.58
C ASN A 339 15.78 -18.17 8.06
N ALA A 340 16.26 -18.20 6.82
CA ALA A 340 16.89 -17.07 6.13
C ALA A 340 15.97 -16.45 5.08
N ILE A 341 14.79 -17.02 4.81
CA ILE A 341 13.93 -16.61 3.70
C ILE A 341 12.61 -16.08 4.23
N PHE A 342 12.30 -14.85 3.81
CA PHE A 342 11.00 -14.24 3.93
C PHE A 342 10.30 -14.24 2.58
N ILE A 343 8.98 -14.38 2.57
CA ILE A 343 8.13 -14.16 1.41
C ILE A 343 7.29 -12.89 1.60
N ASP A 344 7.11 -12.17 0.50
CA ASP A 344 6.04 -11.19 0.30
C ASP A 344 5.17 -11.68 -0.88
N PRO A 345 4.06 -12.36 -0.60
CA PRO A 345 3.22 -12.98 -1.61
C PRO A 345 2.10 -12.05 -2.13
N HIS A 346 2.11 -10.77 -1.74
CA HIS A 346 1.05 -9.83 -2.10
C HIS A 346 1.48 -8.86 -3.20
N ALA A 347 2.78 -8.60 -3.34
CA ALA A 347 3.26 -7.61 -4.28
C ALA A 347 2.97 -7.98 -5.75
N ARG A 348 2.42 -7.01 -6.48
CA ARG A 348 2.08 -7.16 -7.90
C ARG A 348 2.99 -6.37 -8.84
N HIS A 349 3.84 -5.49 -8.29
CA HIS A 349 4.68 -4.60 -9.08
C HIS A 349 6.04 -4.34 -8.43
N THR A 350 7.01 -3.90 -9.23
CA THR A 350 8.31 -3.45 -8.70
C THR A 350 8.17 -2.39 -7.60
N THR A 351 7.20 -1.48 -7.71
CA THR A 351 6.90 -0.46 -6.69
C THR A 351 6.38 -1.08 -5.40
N THR A 352 5.44 -2.03 -5.49
CA THR A 352 4.90 -2.69 -4.29
C THR A 352 5.85 -3.73 -3.69
N ASN A 353 6.73 -4.35 -4.49
CA ASN A 353 7.82 -5.20 -3.97
C ASN A 353 8.71 -4.41 -2.99
N MET A 354 9.07 -3.17 -3.35
CA MET A 354 9.85 -2.29 -2.48
C MET A 354 9.05 -1.88 -1.24
N ARG A 355 7.79 -1.46 -1.43
CA ARG A 355 6.90 -1.03 -0.35
C ARG A 355 6.69 -2.12 0.67
N ASN A 356 6.33 -3.33 0.24
CA ASN A 356 6.02 -4.45 1.12
C ASN A 356 7.28 -4.94 1.84
N THR A 357 8.43 -4.95 1.18
CA THR A 357 9.71 -5.22 1.85
C THR A 357 10.01 -4.18 2.93
N SER A 358 9.83 -2.88 2.64
CA SER A 358 9.97 -1.83 3.66
C SER A 358 9.01 -2.05 4.82
N ARG A 359 7.73 -2.36 4.56
CA ARG A 359 6.74 -2.70 5.60
C ARG A 359 7.22 -3.84 6.49
N MET A 360 7.74 -4.91 5.90
CA MET A 360 8.29 -6.05 6.65
C MET A 360 9.49 -5.63 7.49
N MET A 361 10.42 -4.84 6.96
CA MET A 361 11.58 -4.36 7.73
C MET A 361 11.16 -3.59 8.99
N PHE A 362 10.21 -2.65 8.86
CA PHE A 362 9.68 -1.90 10.00
C PHE A 362 8.90 -2.79 10.97
N ARG A 363 7.96 -3.61 10.47
CA ARG A 363 7.08 -4.42 11.32
C ARG A 363 7.80 -5.58 12.01
N TYR A 364 8.83 -6.13 11.38
CA TYR A 364 9.54 -7.30 11.91
C TYR A 364 10.73 -6.93 12.79
N GLY A 365 11.03 -5.62 12.95
CA GLY A 365 12.11 -5.15 13.79
C GLY A 365 13.50 -5.35 13.19
N MET A 366 13.60 -5.34 11.85
CA MET A 366 14.89 -5.34 11.15
C MET A 366 15.53 -3.94 11.23
N PRO A 367 16.87 -3.80 11.18
CA PRO A 367 17.51 -2.49 11.21
C PRO A 367 17.20 -1.72 9.93
N THR A 368 16.47 -0.60 10.07
CA THR A 368 16.04 0.27 8.96
C THR A 368 17.07 1.32 8.57
N THR A 369 18.11 1.50 9.40
CA THR A 369 19.26 2.38 9.12
C THR A 369 20.43 1.65 8.46
N LYS A 370 20.39 0.30 8.42
CA LYS A 370 21.38 -0.51 7.72
C LYS A 370 20.92 -0.75 6.28
N THR A 371 21.80 -0.46 5.34
CA THR A 371 21.53 -0.63 3.90
C THR A 371 21.12 -2.06 3.57
N SER A 372 20.27 -2.23 2.59
CA SER A 372 19.86 -3.53 2.03
C SER A 372 20.19 -3.61 0.54
N LEU A 373 20.17 -4.80 -0.04
CA LEU A 373 20.41 -5.02 -1.46
C LEU A 373 19.10 -5.38 -2.16
N ILE A 374 18.92 -4.88 -3.38
CA ILE A 374 17.98 -5.42 -4.36
C ILE A 374 18.82 -6.19 -5.37
N THR A 375 18.53 -7.47 -5.54
CA THR A 375 19.18 -8.32 -6.55
C THR A 375 18.16 -8.76 -7.59
N SER A 376 18.43 -8.46 -8.87
CA SER A 376 17.56 -8.85 -9.99
C SER A 376 18.31 -8.87 -11.32
N THR A 377 17.59 -9.03 -12.43
CA THR A 377 18.14 -8.90 -13.78
C THR A 377 18.74 -7.51 -14.01
N ALA A 378 19.78 -7.43 -14.84
CA ALA A 378 20.43 -6.15 -15.15
C ALA A 378 19.48 -5.12 -15.77
N ALA A 379 18.49 -5.57 -16.56
CA ALA A 379 17.47 -4.70 -17.10
C ALA A 379 16.59 -4.09 -16.00
N GLN A 380 16.10 -4.89 -15.05
CA GLN A 380 15.25 -4.39 -13.97
C GLN A 380 16.05 -3.50 -13.01
N ILE A 381 17.30 -3.85 -12.70
CA ILE A 381 18.18 -3.04 -11.85
C ILE A 381 18.47 -1.67 -12.46
N LYS A 382 18.72 -1.60 -13.78
CA LYS A 382 18.86 -0.32 -14.50
C LYS A 382 17.62 0.55 -14.38
N VAL A 383 16.43 -0.05 -14.41
CA VAL A 383 15.16 0.68 -14.22
C VAL A 383 15.06 1.19 -12.78
N ILE A 384 15.29 0.33 -11.79
CA ILE A 384 15.18 0.68 -10.35
C ILE A 384 16.18 1.77 -9.96
N ALA A 385 17.41 1.70 -10.46
CA ALA A 385 18.46 2.70 -10.20
C ALA A 385 18.22 4.04 -10.92
N ASN A 386 17.23 4.12 -11.82
CA ASN A 386 16.95 5.33 -12.58
C ASN A 386 15.98 6.26 -11.82
N ALA A 387 16.17 7.58 -11.95
CA ALA A 387 15.25 8.58 -11.39
C ALA A 387 13.78 8.39 -11.84
N ARG A 388 13.54 7.81 -13.04
CA ARG A 388 12.19 7.46 -13.52
C ARG A 388 11.47 6.46 -12.62
N PHE A 389 12.18 5.60 -11.90
CA PHE A 389 11.56 4.72 -10.92
C PHE A 389 11.00 5.50 -9.72
N GLN A 390 11.67 6.58 -9.30
CA GLN A 390 11.14 7.47 -8.26
C GLN A 390 9.86 8.17 -8.73
N THR A 391 9.83 8.66 -9.98
CA THR A 391 8.61 9.21 -10.59
C THR A 391 7.48 8.18 -10.63
N ARG A 392 7.81 6.92 -10.96
CA ARG A 392 6.84 5.83 -10.96
C ARG A 392 6.28 5.57 -9.55
N CYS A 393 7.14 5.52 -8.53
CA CYS A 393 6.71 5.37 -7.13
C CYS A 393 5.79 6.52 -6.70
N ALA A 394 6.14 7.77 -7.01
CA ALA A 394 5.34 8.94 -6.66
C ALA A 394 3.96 8.90 -7.33
N ARG A 395 3.87 8.43 -8.58
CA ARG A 395 2.60 8.29 -9.31
C ARG A 395 1.75 7.13 -8.79
N GLU A 396 2.35 5.97 -8.53
CA GLU A 396 1.63 4.74 -8.20
C GLU A 396 1.30 4.62 -6.71
N LEU A 397 2.20 5.07 -5.83
CA LEU A 397 2.05 4.96 -4.37
C LEU A 397 1.78 6.31 -3.69
N GLY A 398 2.09 7.43 -4.34
CA GLY A 398 2.02 8.76 -3.73
C GLY A 398 3.19 9.11 -2.80
N TYR A 399 4.20 8.23 -2.70
CA TYR A 399 5.41 8.40 -1.88
C TYR A 399 6.57 7.55 -2.41
N GLN A 400 7.75 7.68 -1.81
CA GLN A 400 8.90 6.82 -2.10
C GLN A 400 8.95 5.66 -1.08
N PRO A 401 8.89 4.39 -1.51
CA PRO A 401 8.92 3.27 -0.58
C PRO A 401 10.33 2.97 -0.04
N VAL A 402 11.35 3.39 -0.78
CA VAL A 402 12.77 3.17 -0.47
C VAL A 402 13.60 4.36 -0.94
N LYS A 403 14.74 4.59 -0.30
CA LYS A 403 15.81 5.46 -0.80
C LYS A 403 16.83 4.60 -1.52
N ILE A 404 16.90 4.72 -2.85
CA ILE A 404 17.87 3.99 -3.68
C ILE A 404 19.29 4.51 -3.41
N GLY A 405 20.23 3.59 -3.24
CA GLY A 405 21.64 3.82 -2.97
C GLY A 405 22.52 3.50 -4.18
N LYS A 406 23.72 2.98 -3.92
CA LYS A 406 24.73 2.70 -4.94
C LYS A 406 24.39 1.46 -5.76
N LEU A 407 24.66 1.51 -7.07
CA LEU A 407 24.75 0.33 -7.92
C LEU A 407 26.05 -0.43 -7.60
N THR A 408 25.95 -1.62 -7.02
CA THR A 408 27.13 -2.37 -6.55
C THR A 408 27.58 -3.44 -7.54
N SER A 409 26.70 -3.87 -8.45
CA SER A 409 27.03 -4.72 -9.59
C SER A 409 25.97 -4.55 -10.70
N PRO A 410 26.13 -5.15 -11.90
CA PRO A 410 25.07 -5.16 -12.90
C PRO A 410 23.75 -5.76 -12.43
N LEU A 411 23.76 -6.57 -11.35
CA LEU A 411 22.59 -7.25 -10.81
C LEU A 411 22.14 -6.69 -9.45
N ASP A 412 22.82 -5.68 -8.90
CA ASP A 412 22.60 -5.20 -7.54
C ASP A 412 22.54 -3.70 -7.40
N VAL A 413 21.55 -3.23 -6.64
CA VAL A 413 21.47 -1.85 -6.17
C VAL A 413 21.12 -1.82 -4.70
N GLU A 414 21.73 -0.90 -3.96
CA GLU A 414 21.45 -0.68 -2.55
C GLU A 414 20.15 0.07 -2.33
N PHE A 415 19.54 -0.10 -1.16
CA PHE A 415 18.44 0.74 -0.71
C PHE A 415 18.36 0.85 0.82
N LEU A 416 17.64 1.88 1.29
CA LEU A 416 17.14 1.99 2.65
C LEU A 416 15.61 2.01 2.64
N PRO A 417 14.91 1.32 3.56
CA PRO A 417 13.46 1.37 3.63
C PRO A 417 12.99 2.76 4.08
N LEU A 418 11.89 3.24 3.49
CA LEU A 418 11.25 4.49 3.91
C LEU A 418 9.91 4.20 4.60
N ARG A 419 9.70 4.92 5.71
CA ARG A 419 8.63 4.65 6.66
C ARG A 419 7.24 4.90 6.11
N ASP A 420 7.09 5.83 5.19
CA ASP A 420 5.85 6.10 4.46
C ASP A 420 5.24 4.83 3.84
N SER A 421 6.05 3.81 3.57
CA SER A 421 5.59 2.48 3.15
C SER A 421 4.58 1.85 4.10
N LEU A 422 4.55 2.20 5.39
CA LEU A 422 3.57 1.68 6.35
C LEU A 422 2.14 2.17 6.08
N HIS A 423 1.98 3.25 5.31
CA HIS A 423 0.69 3.79 4.96
C HIS A 423 -0.11 2.79 4.10
N LEU A 424 -1.33 2.52 4.52
CA LEU A 424 -2.34 1.74 3.82
C LEU A 424 -2.87 2.53 2.63
N ASP A 425 -3.09 1.85 1.50
CA ASP A 425 -3.73 2.37 0.30
C ASP A 425 -5.04 1.62 0.04
N ALA A 426 -6.15 2.18 0.53
CA ALA A 426 -7.47 1.62 0.34
C ALA A 426 -7.92 1.59 -1.14
N THR A 427 -7.19 2.28 -2.04
CA THR A 427 -7.51 2.30 -3.47
C THR A 427 -6.80 1.22 -4.28
N ASP A 428 -5.92 0.44 -3.63
CA ASP A 428 -5.22 -0.70 -4.21
C ASP A 428 -5.58 -2.03 -3.50
N PRO A 429 -6.81 -2.53 -3.67
CA PRO A 429 -7.43 -3.41 -2.69
C PRO A 429 -6.87 -4.84 -2.58
N LEU A 430 -6.04 -5.23 -3.55
CA LEU A 430 -5.39 -6.54 -3.58
C LEU A 430 -4.02 -6.52 -2.89
N ASP A 431 -3.43 -5.34 -2.75
CA ASP A 431 -2.16 -5.11 -2.09
C ASP A 431 -2.19 -3.72 -1.41
N PRO A 432 -3.12 -3.48 -0.46
CA PRO A 432 -3.35 -2.17 0.14
C PRO A 432 -2.24 -1.76 1.09
#